data_AF-A0A399YA43-F1
#
_entry.id   AF-A0A399YA43-F1
#
_cell.length_a   1.000
_cell.length_b   1.000
_cell.length_c   1.000
_cell.angle_alpha   90.00
_cell.angle_beta   90.00
_cell.angle_gamma   90.00
#
_symmetry.space_group_name_H-M   'P 1'
#
loop_
_entity.id
_entity.type
_entity.pdbx_description
1 polymer ?
#
loop_
_entity_poly.entity_id
_entity_poly.type
_entity_poly.pdbx_seq_one_letter_code
_entity_poly.pdbx_strand_id
1 'polypeptide(L)'
;MTLYFDLNTFVDSADDDLLRRVDRRVATYYLAVPLAGEDDRVTVATACPDNAGALRVLERLLEAAVVPVAGSEDELLATIARLYPETAPGQAAIMAWTDDPAWANAVIATANAFGRALERPVIILDATTTPDEVIARAGYDFSLIVARAADGAGLERLVRRSPVSLLLVRGDFAPVEHSLVALRGYGSDFATLERVYPLLAREGAGATVLPLSPGQPESGRPNGGPFNGNPSARRHLRKFLHETGCRHFAVDIRLSQGDPVGQIAGELARGEYDLLVMAAEAEGDFVWRVLSRIEGEQAWPGRPVLIVKPPVNYEPGIRD
;
A
#
# COMPACT_ATOMS: atom_id res chain seq x y z
N MET A 1 -2.11 7.46 29.79
CA MET A 1 -1.34 6.33 30.34
C MET A 1 -1.31 5.29 29.23
N THR A 2 -0.18 5.13 28.54
CA THR A 2 -0.08 4.17 27.43
C THR A 2 0.39 2.86 28.03
N LEU A 3 -0.45 1.83 28.02
CA LEU A 3 -0.07 0.49 28.44
C LEU A 3 0.92 -0.07 27.41
N TYR A 4 2.08 -0.50 27.89
CA TYR A 4 3.11 -1.16 27.08
C TYR A 4 2.99 -2.65 27.29
N PHE A 5 2.88 -3.42 26.21
CA PHE A 5 2.74 -4.87 26.26
C PHE A 5 4.03 -5.53 25.77
N ASP A 6 4.61 -6.43 26.55
CA ASP A 6 5.82 -7.15 26.16
C ASP A 6 5.50 -8.32 25.22
N LEU A 7 5.69 -8.06 23.93
CA LEU A 7 5.44 -9.02 22.85
C LEU A 7 6.38 -10.24 22.88
N ASN A 8 7.47 -10.23 23.66
CA ASN A 8 8.42 -11.34 23.69
C ASN A 8 7.89 -12.57 24.43
N THR A 9 7.04 -12.35 25.44
CA THR A 9 6.42 -13.43 26.22
C THR A 9 5.15 -13.97 25.58
N PHE A 10 4.60 -13.25 24.60
CA PHE A 10 3.32 -13.57 23.97
C PHE A 10 3.37 -14.78 23.04
N VAL A 11 4.49 -15.00 22.35
CA VAL A 11 4.63 -15.98 21.26
C VAL A 11 4.18 -17.38 21.67
N ASP A 12 4.48 -17.79 22.91
CA ASP A 12 4.16 -19.13 23.42
C ASP A 12 2.69 -19.30 23.84
N SER A 13 1.93 -18.20 23.88
CA SER A 13 0.53 -18.13 24.33
C SER A 13 -0.41 -17.59 23.26
N ALA A 14 0.07 -17.44 22.03
CA ALA A 14 -0.69 -16.78 20.98
C ALA A 14 -1.90 -17.62 20.54
N ASP A 15 -3.01 -16.93 20.28
CA ASP A 15 -4.26 -17.55 19.83
C ASP A 15 -4.20 -17.82 18.32
N ASP A 16 -4.01 -19.08 17.95
CA ASP A 16 -3.92 -19.53 16.55
C ASP A 16 -5.17 -19.18 15.71
N ASP A 17 -6.36 -19.12 16.31
CA ASP A 17 -7.58 -18.76 15.58
C ASP A 17 -7.57 -17.27 15.21
N LEU A 18 -7.14 -16.40 16.13
CA LEU A 18 -7.00 -14.96 15.84
C LEU A 18 -5.89 -14.69 14.84
N LEU A 19 -4.75 -15.39 14.96
CA LEU A 19 -3.65 -15.25 14.01
C LEU A 19 -4.04 -15.72 12.61
N ARG A 20 -4.86 -16.77 12.48
CA ARG A 20 -5.35 -17.23 11.16
C ARG A 20 -6.25 -16.21 10.46
N ARG A 21 -6.96 -15.36 11.20
CA ARG A 21 -7.83 -14.31 10.65
C ARG A 21 -7.05 -13.11 10.09
N VAL A 22 -5.81 -12.91 10.53
CA VAL A 22 -4.94 -11.82 10.05
C VAL A 22 -3.70 -12.41 9.40
N ASP A 23 -3.72 -12.57 8.08
CA ASP A 23 -2.56 -13.09 7.34
C ASP A 23 -1.29 -12.26 7.62
N ARG A 24 -0.13 -12.94 7.59
CA ARG A 24 1.21 -12.33 7.75
C ARG A 24 1.35 -11.02 6.98
N ARG A 25 0.88 -10.97 5.73
CA ARG A 25 1.05 -9.81 4.85
C ARG A 25 0.20 -8.63 5.32
N VAL A 26 -0.98 -8.88 5.89
CA VAL A 26 -1.82 -7.86 6.52
C VAL A 26 -1.16 -7.38 7.82
N ALA A 27 -0.69 -8.32 8.65
CA ALA A 27 0.01 -8.03 9.90
C ALA A 27 1.25 -7.15 9.65
N THR A 28 2.07 -7.46 8.64
CA THR A 28 3.23 -6.66 8.24
C THR A 28 2.81 -5.30 7.68
N TYR A 29 1.79 -5.25 6.81
CA TYR A 29 1.36 -3.99 6.18
C TYR A 29 0.83 -2.97 7.19
N TYR A 30 0.05 -3.42 8.17
CA TYR A 30 -0.49 -2.54 9.22
C TYR A 30 0.38 -2.47 10.47
N LEU A 31 1.48 -3.24 10.52
CA LEU A 31 2.29 -3.46 11.72
C LEU A 31 1.39 -3.74 12.92
N ALA A 32 0.59 -4.80 12.81
CA ALA A 32 -0.45 -5.14 13.76
C ALA A 32 -0.48 -6.65 14.07
N VAL A 33 -0.59 -7.00 15.34
CA VAL A 33 -0.64 -8.38 15.84
C VAL A 33 -1.83 -8.53 16.79
N PRO A 34 -2.81 -9.41 16.49
CA PRO A 34 -3.83 -9.79 17.45
C PRO A 34 -3.20 -10.45 18.68
N LEU A 35 -3.56 -9.99 19.87
CA LEU A 35 -3.01 -10.51 21.13
C LEU A 35 -3.99 -11.47 21.82
N ALA A 36 -5.21 -11.01 22.07
CA ALA A 36 -6.20 -11.79 22.81
C ALA A 36 -7.61 -11.33 22.44
N GLY A 37 -8.55 -12.28 22.43
CA GLY A 37 -9.97 -12.03 22.28
C GLY A 37 -10.70 -12.25 23.61
N GLU A 38 -11.60 -11.34 23.97
CA GLU A 38 -12.54 -11.51 25.07
C GLU A 38 -13.89 -10.93 24.61
N ASP A 39 -14.94 -11.76 24.66
CA ASP A 39 -16.27 -11.44 24.17
C ASP A 39 -16.29 -10.95 22.70
N ASP A 40 -16.79 -9.73 22.47
CA ASP A 40 -16.90 -9.07 21.16
C ASP A 40 -15.70 -8.16 20.85
N ARG A 41 -14.57 -8.34 21.57
CA ARG A 41 -13.39 -7.48 21.48
C ARG A 41 -12.12 -8.28 21.27
N VAL A 42 -11.24 -7.73 20.44
CA VAL A 42 -9.88 -8.23 20.25
C VAL A 42 -8.87 -7.13 20.55
N THR A 43 -7.94 -7.41 21.46
CA THR A 43 -6.80 -6.53 21.73
C THR A 43 -5.77 -6.73 20.62
N VAL A 44 -5.35 -5.64 19.97
CA VAL A 44 -4.38 -5.68 18.88
C VAL A 44 -3.21 -4.77 19.22
N ALA A 45 -1.99 -5.32 19.25
CA ALA A 45 -0.78 -4.52 19.30
C ALA A 45 -0.53 -3.89 17.94
N THR A 46 -0.32 -2.58 17.85
CA THR A 46 0.01 -1.90 16.60
C THR A 46 0.93 -0.70 16.79
N ALA A 47 1.77 -0.42 15.79
CA ALA A 47 2.60 0.76 15.76
C ALA A 47 1.81 2.06 15.51
N CYS A 48 0.60 1.96 14.93
CA CYS A 48 -0.21 3.10 14.52
C CYS A 48 -1.64 3.00 15.12
N PRO A 49 -1.81 3.16 16.44
CA PRO A 49 -3.10 3.00 17.11
C PRO A 49 -4.14 4.08 16.73
N ASP A 50 -3.70 5.16 16.09
CA ASP A 50 -4.54 6.27 15.59
C ASP A 50 -4.96 6.08 14.11
N ASN A 51 -4.46 5.05 13.42
CA ASN A 51 -4.84 4.74 12.06
C ASN A 51 -6.23 4.07 12.01
N ALA A 52 -7.29 4.89 12.12
CA ALA A 52 -8.68 4.42 12.11
C ALA A 52 -9.04 3.60 10.86
N GLY A 53 -8.36 3.83 9.73
CA GLY A 53 -8.56 3.03 8.52
C GLY A 53 -8.04 1.59 8.67
N ALA A 54 -6.83 1.43 9.21
CA ALA A 54 -6.27 0.12 9.52
C ALA A 54 -7.11 -0.63 10.56
N LEU A 55 -7.55 0.07 11.62
CA LEU A 55 -8.37 -0.54 12.68
C LEU A 55 -9.69 -1.09 12.13
N ARG A 56 -10.40 -0.35 11.27
CA ARG A 56 -11.64 -0.85 10.64
C ARG A 56 -11.44 -2.12 9.79
N VAL A 57 -10.29 -2.22 9.11
CA VAL A 57 -9.97 -3.44 8.35
C VAL A 57 -9.73 -4.60 9.31
N LEU A 58 -8.97 -4.37 10.38
CA LEU A 58 -8.70 -5.38 11.40
C LEU A 58 -9.99 -5.82 12.12
N GLU A 59 -10.90 -4.90 12.45
CA GLU A 59 -12.22 -5.20 13.04
C GLU A 59 -13.02 -6.15 12.15
N ARG A 60 -13.05 -5.89 10.84
CA ARG A 60 -13.75 -6.76 9.88
C ARG A 60 -13.10 -8.13 9.77
N LEU A 61 -11.76 -8.20 9.71
CA LEU A 61 -11.05 -9.47 9.59
C LEU A 61 -11.17 -10.32 10.86
N LEU A 62 -11.13 -9.68 12.02
CA LEU A 62 -11.23 -10.34 13.33
C LEU A 62 -12.67 -10.63 13.73
N GLU A 63 -13.64 -10.03 13.05
CA GLU A 63 -15.08 -10.08 13.35
C GLU A 63 -15.40 -9.61 14.77
N ALA A 64 -14.65 -8.61 15.26
CA ALA A 64 -14.72 -8.10 16.62
C ALA A 64 -14.27 -6.63 16.69
N ALA A 65 -14.72 -5.91 17.72
CA ALA A 65 -14.24 -4.56 17.98
C ALA A 65 -12.75 -4.58 18.38
N VAL A 66 -11.94 -3.72 17.76
CA VAL A 66 -10.49 -3.71 18.02
C VAL A 66 -10.15 -2.73 19.14
N VAL A 67 -9.43 -3.24 20.13
CA VAL A 67 -8.83 -2.42 21.20
C VAL A 67 -7.34 -2.27 20.89
N PRO A 68 -6.90 -1.14 20.31
CA PRO A 68 -5.50 -0.97 19.92
C PRO A 68 -4.61 -0.70 21.14
N VAL A 69 -3.48 -1.40 21.20
CA VAL A 69 -2.40 -1.16 22.17
C VAL A 69 -1.15 -0.77 21.39
N ALA A 70 -0.46 0.28 21.84
CA ALA A 70 0.74 0.76 21.16
C ALA A 70 1.88 -0.26 21.33
N GLY A 71 2.47 -0.70 20.22
CA GLY A 71 3.69 -1.49 20.17
C GLY A 71 4.80 -0.74 19.42
N SER A 72 6.05 -1.11 19.65
CA SER A 72 7.14 -0.59 18.83
C SER A 72 7.18 -1.30 17.47
N GLU A 73 7.52 -0.59 16.40
CA GLU A 73 7.62 -1.16 15.05
C GLU A 73 8.61 -2.34 15.00
N ASP A 74 9.76 -2.20 15.65
CA ASP A 74 10.83 -3.20 15.63
C ASP A 74 10.42 -4.49 16.37
N GLU A 75 9.75 -4.37 17.53
CA GLU A 75 9.21 -5.53 18.25
C GLU A 75 8.06 -6.19 17.50
N LEU A 76 7.18 -5.41 16.87
CA LEU A 76 6.07 -5.93 16.07
C LEU A 76 6.60 -6.71 14.86
N LEU A 77 7.57 -6.17 14.12
CA LEU A 77 8.20 -6.88 12.99
C LEU A 77 8.86 -8.20 13.45
N ALA A 78 9.63 -8.16 14.55
CA ALA A 78 10.26 -9.36 15.10
C ALA A 78 9.23 -10.39 15.58
N THR A 79 8.10 -9.92 16.13
CA THR A 79 7.01 -10.79 16.58
C THR A 79 6.24 -11.39 15.41
N ILE A 80 5.94 -10.62 14.38
CA ILE A 80 5.33 -11.11 13.14
C ILE A 80 6.21 -12.18 12.49
N ALA A 81 7.53 -11.98 12.44
CA ALA A 81 8.46 -12.96 11.88
C ALA A 81 8.50 -14.28 12.68
N ARG A 82 8.18 -14.25 13.98
CA ARG A 82 8.10 -15.45 14.84
C ARG A 82 6.75 -16.15 14.75
N LEU A 83 5.66 -15.39 14.77
CA LEU A 83 4.28 -15.90 14.81
C LEU A 83 3.81 -16.44 13.46
N TYR A 84 4.22 -15.78 12.38
CA TYR A 84 3.79 -16.14 11.05
C TYR A 84 4.93 -16.83 10.30
N PRO A 85 4.83 -18.14 10.00
CA PRO A 85 5.84 -18.82 9.22
C PRO A 85 6.00 -18.13 7.87
N GLU A 86 7.22 -18.13 7.34
CA GLU A 86 7.45 -17.65 5.99
C GLU A 86 6.74 -18.59 5.01
N THR A 87 5.53 -18.23 4.60
CA THR A 87 4.99 -18.71 3.34
C THR A 87 5.96 -18.21 2.27
N ALA A 88 6.67 -19.15 1.64
CA ALA A 88 7.55 -18.85 0.52
C ALA A 88 6.82 -17.85 -0.37
N PRO A 89 7.38 -16.65 -0.64
CA PRO A 89 6.71 -15.66 -1.45
C PRO A 89 6.41 -16.35 -2.76
N GLY A 90 5.12 -16.65 -2.96
CA GLY A 90 4.69 -17.32 -4.17
C GLY A 90 5.22 -16.51 -5.33
N GLN A 91 5.63 -17.22 -6.38
CA GLN A 91 5.83 -16.74 -7.75
C GLN A 91 4.51 -16.17 -8.32
N ALA A 92 3.75 -15.46 -7.49
CA ALA A 92 2.43 -14.94 -7.72
C ALA A 92 2.54 -13.99 -8.90
N ALA A 93 1.83 -14.31 -9.95
CA ALA A 93 1.91 -13.65 -11.22
C ALA A 93 1.44 -12.18 -11.13
N ILE A 94 1.69 -11.46 -12.21
CA ILE A 94 1.06 -10.18 -12.49
C ILE A 94 -0.15 -10.46 -13.38
N MET A 95 -1.32 -10.01 -12.97
CA MET A 95 -2.53 -10.07 -13.78
C MET A 95 -2.62 -8.83 -14.66
N ALA A 96 -2.80 -8.99 -15.96
CA ALA A 96 -3.05 -7.91 -16.91
C ALA A 96 -4.51 -7.95 -17.37
N TRP A 97 -5.25 -6.86 -17.22
CA TRP A 97 -6.67 -6.82 -17.57
C TRP A 97 -7.15 -5.44 -18.03
N THR A 98 -8.07 -5.42 -18.98
CA THR A 98 -8.84 -4.24 -19.37
C THR A 98 -10.19 -4.66 -19.91
N ASP A 99 -11.25 -3.92 -19.59
CA ASP A 99 -12.57 -4.05 -20.22
C ASP A 99 -12.69 -3.23 -21.51
N ASP A 100 -11.67 -2.43 -21.84
CA ASP A 100 -11.55 -1.69 -23.11
C ASP A 100 -10.48 -2.34 -24.03
N PRO A 101 -10.88 -2.98 -25.14
CA PRO A 101 -9.95 -3.57 -26.10
C PRO A 101 -8.96 -2.58 -26.70
N ALA A 102 -9.30 -1.29 -26.80
CA ALA A 102 -8.39 -0.27 -27.33
C ALA A 102 -7.14 -0.10 -26.45
N TRP A 103 -7.24 -0.45 -25.17
CA TRP A 103 -6.16 -0.33 -24.19
C TRP A 103 -5.38 -1.62 -23.96
N ALA A 104 -5.75 -2.73 -24.59
CA ALA A 104 -5.14 -4.03 -24.36
C ALA A 104 -3.62 -4.00 -24.56
N ASN A 105 -3.15 -3.36 -25.64
CA ASN A 105 -1.73 -3.24 -25.93
C ASN A 105 -0.96 -2.47 -24.85
N ALA A 106 -1.50 -1.33 -24.38
CA ALA A 106 -0.89 -0.52 -23.34
C ALA A 106 -0.81 -1.30 -22.02
N VAL A 107 -1.91 -1.95 -21.61
CA VAL A 107 -1.97 -2.75 -20.39
C VAL A 107 -0.99 -3.92 -20.43
N ILE A 108 -0.94 -4.67 -21.54
CA ILE A 108 -0.02 -5.79 -21.71
C ILE A 108 1.44 -5.32 -21.74
N ALA A 109 1.73 -4.19 -22.41
CA ALA A 109 3.08 -3.62 -22.46
C ALA A 109 3.56 -3.21 -21.06
N THR A 110 2.74 -2.48 -20.30
CA THR A 110 3.04 -2.10 -18.92
C THR A 110 3.21 -3.33 -18.03
N ALA A 111 2.31 -4.32 -18.13
CA ALA A 111 2.39 -5.54 -17.32
C ALA A 111 3.67 -6.33 -17.60
N ASN A 112 4.07 -6.45 -18.86
CA ASN A 112 5.32 -7.11 -19.24
C ASN A 112 6.56 -6.36 -18.76
N ALA A 113 6.55 -5.02 -18.79
CA ALA A 113 7.65 -4.23 -18.24
C ALA A 113 7.83 -4.46 -16.74
N PHE A 114 6.74 -4.36 -15.98
CA PHE A 114 6.74 -4.62 -14.54
C PHE A 114 7.02 -6.10 -14.22
N GLY A 115 6.56 -7.04 -15.05
CA GLY A 115 6.86 -8.46 -14.92
C GLY A 115 8.35 -8.75 -15.05
N ARG A 116 9.04 -8.10 -16.01
CA ARG A 116 10.50 -8.19 -16.12
C ARG A 116 11.19 -7.55 -14.92
N ALA A 117 10.72 -6.38 -14.47
CA ALA A 117 11.33 -5.66 -13.35
C ALA A 117 11.18 -6.42 -12.01
N LEU A 118 10.06 -7.11 -11.82
CA LEU A 118 9.75 -7.86 -10.59
C LEU A 118 10.10 -9.35 -10.68
N GLU A 119 10.62 -9.81 -11.82
CA GLU A 119 10.87 -11.23 -12.13
C GLU A 119 9.64 -12.12 -11.93
N ARG A 120 8.49 -11.66 -12.44
CA ARG A 120 7.20 -12.34 -12.29
C ARG A 120 6.56 -12.67 -13.64
N PRO A 121 5.90 -13.83 -13.76
CA PRO A 121 5.11 -14.15 -14.94
C PRO A 121 3.92 -13.19 -15.07
N VAL A 122 3.49 -12.91 -16.30
CA VAL A 122 2.31 -12.11 -16.60
C VAL A 122 1.22 -13.02 -17.15
N ILE A 123 0.03 -12.95 -16.56
CA ILE A 123 -1.17 -13.65 -17.03
C ILE A 123 -2.15 -12.59 -17.54
N ILE A 124 -2.56 -12.72 -18.79
CA ILE A 124 -3.49 -11.81 -19.45
C ILE A 124 -4.89 -12.39 -19.35
N LEU A 125 -5.83 -11.60 -18.84
CA LEU A 125 -7.24 -11.96 -18.79
C LEU A 125 -7.99 -11.45 -20.03
N ASP A 126 -9.08 -12.15 -20.35
CA ASP A 126 -9.98 -11.76 -21.43
C ASP A 126 -10.73 -10.46 -21.08
N ALA A 127 -10.90 -9.58 -22.08
CA ALA A 127 -11.54 -8.27 -21.91
C ALA A 127 -13.04 -8.34 -21.56
N THR A 128 -13.69 -9.48 -21.79
CA THR A 128 -15.06 -9.75 -21.34
C THR A 128 -15.17 -10.04 -19.85
N THR A 129 -14.04 -10.30 -19.18
CA THR A 129 -14.01 -10.52 -17.72
C THR A 129 -14.40 -9.23 -17.02
N THR A 130 -15.35 -9.31 -16.08
CA THR A 130 -15.81 -8.15 -15.32
C THR A 130 -14.80 -7.73 -14.23
N PRO A 131 -14.86 -6.47 -13.74
CA PRO A 131 -14.02 -6.05 -12.62
C PRO A 131 -14.17 -6.94 -11.37
N ASP A 132 -15.37 -7.41 -11.05
CA ASP A 132 -15.60 -8.26 -9.87
C ASP A 132 -14.97 -9.64 -10.03
N GLU A 133 -14.97 -10.22 -11.23
CA GLU A 133 -14.27 -11.48 -11.51
C GLU A 133 -12.75 -11.33 -11.46
N VAL A 134 -12.22 -10.19 -11.92
CA VAL A 134 -10.79 -9.84 -11.80
C VAL A 134 -10.39 -9.77 -10.34
N ILE A 135 -11.16 -9.04 -9.53
CA ILE A 135 -10.95 -8.91 -8.07
C ILE A 135 -10.99 -10.28 -7.40
N ALA A 136 -11.96 -11.13 -7.73
CA ALA A 136 -12.09 -12.47 -7.16
C ALA A 136 -10.92 -13.39 -7.55
N ARG A 137 -10.40 -13.29 -8.78
CA ARG A 137 -9.26 -14.10 -9.26
C ARG A 137 -7.91 -13.62 -8.72
N ALA A 138 -7.76 -12.33 -8.40
CA ALA A 138 -6.49 -11.74 -8.01
C ALA A 138 -5.98 -12.13 -6.61
N GLY A 139 -6.55 -13.17 -5.98
CA GLY A 139 -6.12 -13.72 -4.70
C GLY A 139 -4.73 -14.40 -4.74
N TYR A 140 -4.58 -15.55 -4.07
CA TYR A 140 -3.29 -16.21 -3.78
C TYR A 140 -2.27 -16.28 -4.92
N ASP A 141 -2.74 -16.40 -6.17
CA ASP A 141 -1.87 -16.58 -7.34
C ASP A 141 -1.30 -15.27 -7.89
N PHE A 142 -1.71 -14.11 -7.38
CA PHE A 142 -1.31 -12.81 -7.91
C PHE A 142 -0.75 -11.88 -6.84
N SER A 143 0.21 -11.04 -7.23
CA SER A 143 0.75 -9.98 -6.36
C SER A 143 0.39 -8.57 -6.81
N LEU A 144 0.01 -8.43 -8.08
CA LEU A 144 -0.25 -7.16 -8.73
C LEU A 144 -1.29 -7.37 -9.83
N ILE A 145 -2.29 -6.49 -9.87
CA ILE A 145 -3.17 -6.30 -11.01
C ILE A 145 -2.66 -5.08 -11.77
N VAL A 146 -2.40 -5.22 -13.07
CA VAL A 146 -2.13 -4.12 -14.00
C VAL A 146 -3.39 -3.93 -14.83
N ALA A 147 -4.07 -2.81 -14.63
CA ALA A 147 -5.42 -2.64 -15.16
C ALA A 147 -5.72 -1.26 -15.73
N ARG A 148 -6.65 -1.28 -16.68
CA ARG A 148 -7.42 -0.12 -17.12
C ARG A 148 -8.91 -0.50 -17.01
N ALA A 149 -9.72 0.40 -16.46
CA ALA A 149 -11.17 0.30 -16.53
C ALA A 149 -11.71 1.42 -17.42
N ALA A 150 -12.69 1.10 -18.27
CA ALA A 150 -13.30 2.01 -19.23
C ALA A 150 -14.09 3.12 -18.53
N ASP A 151 -14.75 2.80 -17.42
CA ASP A 151 -15.57 3.72 -16.65
C ASP A 151 -15.04 3.95 -15.22
N GLY A 152 -15.48 5.06 -14.61
CA GLY A 152 -15.08 5.45 -13.27
C GLY A 152 -15.59 4.50 -12.17
N ALA A 153 -16.70 3.81 -12.39
CA ALA A 153 -17.28 2.91 -11.39
C ALA A 153 -16.51 1.58 -11.30
N GLY A 154 -16.06 1.04 -12.44
CA GLY A 154 -15.16 -0.10 -12.52
C GLY A 154 -13.80 0.24 -11.93
N LEU A 155 -13.28 1.44 -12.22
CA LEU A 155 -12.03 1.92 -11.62
C LEU A 155 -12.15 2.04 -10.10
N GLU A 156 -13.21 2.67 -9.59
CA GLU A 156 -13.45 2.79 -8.17
C GLU A 156 -13.55 1.42 -7.50
N ARG A 157 -14.27 0.46 -8.11
CA ARG A 157 -14.35 -0.92 -7.61
C ARG A 157 -12.98 -1.58 -7.48
N LEU A 158 -12.12 -1.47 -8.49
CA LEU A 158 -10.75 -2.00 -8.42
C LEU A 158 -9.94 -1.30 -7.31
N VAL A 159 -9.94 0.02 -7.28
CA VAL A 159 -9.20 0.81 -6.28
C VAL A 159 -9.65 0.45 -4.87
N ARG A 160 -10.93 0.19 -4.64
CA ARG A 160 -11.46 -0.08 -3.30
C ARG A 160 -11.36 -1.55 -2.89
N ARG A 161 -11.67 -2.46 -3.80
CA ARG A 161 -11.93 -3.87 -3.47
C ARG A 161 -10.82 -4.84 -3.89
N SER A 162 -9.87 -4.43 -4.74
CA SER A 162 -8.77 -5.32 -5.14
C SER A 162 -8.03 -5.87 -3.91
N PRO A 163 -7.84 -7.19 -3.82
CA PRO A 163 -7.20 -7.84 -2.67
C PRO A 163 -5.68 -7.70 -2.71
N VAL A 164 -5.10 -7.25 -3.82
CA VAL A 164 -3.66 -7.10 -4.04
C VAL A 164 -3.35 -5.70 -4.57
N SER A 165 -2.06 -5.41 -4.75
CA SER A 165 -1.62 -4.15 -5.35
C SER A 165 -2.23 -3.93 -6.73
N LEU A 166 -2.40 -2.67 -7.11
CA LEU A 166 -2.99 -2.27 -8.39
C LEU A 166 -2.08 -1.25 -9.09
N LEU A 167 -1.72 -1.51 -10.33
CA LEU A 167 -1.06 -0.56 -11.22
C LEU A 167 -2.08 -0.08 -12.25
N LEU A 168 -2.50 1.17 -12.13
CA LEU A 168 -3.45 1.80 -13.03
C LEU A 168 -2.74 2.31 -14.27
N VAL A 169 -3.11 1.78 -15.43
CA VAL A 169 -2.64 2.25 -16.74
C VAL A 169 -3.50 3.42 -17.17
N ARG A 170 -2.87 4.54 -17.51
CA ARG A 170 -3.55 5.81 -17.84
C ARG A 170 -3.15 6.38 -19.21
N GLY A 171 -2.18 5.75 -19.87
CA GLY A 171 -1.60 6.15 -21.15
C GLY A 171 -0.76 5.02 -21.73
N ASP A 172 -0.11 5.28 -22.87
CA ASP A 172 0.84 4.33 -23.44
C ASP A 172 2.00 4.05 -22.48
N PHE A 173 2.54 2.84 -22.56
CA PHE A 173 3.71 2.50 -21.75
C PHE A 173 4.91 3.35 -22.14
N ALA A 174 5.48 4.03 -21.14
CA ALA A 174 6.79 4.64 -21.19
C ALA A 174 7.66 4.04 -20.06
N PRO A 175 8.99 3.91 -20.26
CA PRO A 175 9.91 3.57 -19.18
C PRO A 175 9.74 4.47 -17.96
N VAL A 176 9.91 3.94 -16.75
CA VAL A 176 9.79 4.73 -15.52
C VAL A 176 11.17 5.26 -15.18
N GLU A 177 11.46 6.52 -15.52
CA GLU A 177 12.74 7.14 -15.21
C GLU A 177 12.71 7.85 -13.86
N HIS A 178 11.54 8.37 -13.46
CA HIS A 178 11.38 9.05 -12.18
C HIS A 178 10.04 8.76 -11.50
N SER A 179 10.09 8.22 -10.27
CA SER A 179 8.89 7.92 -9.47
C SER A 179 8.65 8.95 -8.37
N LEU A 180 7.41 9.39 -8.17
CA LEU A 180 6.97 10.08 -6.95
C LEU A 180 6.40 9.05 -5.97
N VAL A 181 6.97 8.95 -4.77
CA VAL A 181 6.53 8.04 -3.71
C VAL A 181 5.96 8.86 -2.55
N ALA A 182 4.64 8.81 -2.36
CA ALA A 182 3.96 9.56 -1.29
C ALA A 182 3.86 8.73 -0.02
N LEU A 183 4.32 9.28 1.11
CA LEU A 183 4.40 8.61 2.41
C LEU A 183 3.51 9.31 3.43
N ARG A 184 2.63 8.58 4.13
CA ARG A 184 1.67 9.15 5.12
C ARG A 184 2.13 9.01 6.58
N GLY A 185 3.20 8.25 6.77
CA GLY A 185 3.87 7.85 8.00
C GLY A 185 3.10 6.84 8.83
N TYR A 186 2.58 5.82 8.17
CA TYR A 186 2.04 4.60 8.79
C TYR A 186 2.85 3.37 8.34
N GLY A 187 2.63 2.21 8.96
CA GLY A 187 3.31 0.96 8.57
C GLY A 187 3.23 0.61 7.07
N SER A 188 2.15 1.03 6.40
CA SER A 188 1.94 0.84 4.97
C SER A 188 2.99 1.53 4.08
N ASP A 189 3.65 2.58 4.58
CA ASP A 189 4.71 3.28 3.87
C ASP A 189 5.94 2.40 3.70
N PHE A 190 6.29 1.62 4.72
CA PHE A 190 7.39 0.67 4.63
C PHE A 190 7.13 -0.36 3.53
N ALA A 191 5.91 -0.93 3.49
CA ALA A 191 5.50 -1.84 2.42
C ALA A 191 5.50 -1.16 1.02
N THR A 192 5.25 0.15 0.96
CA THR A 192 5.31 0.93 -0.28
C THR A 192 6.75 1.04 -0.79
N LEU A 193 7.67 1.37 0.11
CA LEU A 193 9.09 1.49 -0.18
C LEU A 193 9.72 0.15 -0.59
N GLU A 194 9.37 -0.95 0.08
CA GLU A 194 9.83 -2.30 -0.30
C GLU A 194 9.34 -2.72 -1.69
N ARG A 195 8.10 -2.35 -2.07
CA ARG A 195 7.56 -2.70 -3.39
C ARG A 195 8.12 -1.88 -4.54
N VAL A 196 8.49 -0.62 -4.29
CA VAL A 196 9.07 0.22 -5.34
C VAL A 196 10.57 -0.06 -5.53
N TYR A 197 11.27 -0.52 -4.50
CA TYR A 197 12.71 -0.75 -4.55
C TYR A 197 13.19 -1.60 -5.75
N PRO A 198 12.60 -2.78 -6.06
CA PRO A 198 13.04 -3.58 -7.20
C PRO A 198 12.86 -2.88 -8.55
N LEU A 199 11.87 -1.98 -8.66
CA LEU A 199 11.63 -1.18 -9.87
C LEU A 199 12.76 -0.17 -10.05
N LEU A 200 13.09 0.57 -8.99
CA LEU A 200 14.15 1.59 -9.01
C LEU A 200 15.52 0.97 -9.24
N ALA A 201 15.82 -0.15 -8.57
CA ALA A 201 17.11 -0.81 -8.63
C ALA A 201 17.45 -1.37 -10.03
N ARG A 202 16.46 -1.87 -10.77
CA ARG A 202 16.69 -2.48 -12.09
C ARG A 202 16.73 -1.50 -13.24
N GLU A 203 15.94 -0.43 -13.16
CA GLU A 203 15.86 0.56 -14.24
C GLU A 203 16.85 1.71 -14.04
N GLY A 204 17.52 1.79 -12.88
CA GLY A 204 18.36 2.93 -12.54
C GLY A 204 17.55 4.22 -12.35
N ALA A 205 16.23 4.07 -12.14
CA ALA A 205 15.27 5.15 -12.07
C ALA A 205 15.45 5.97 -10.79
N GLY A 206 15.28 7.28 -10.91
CA GLY A 206 15.23 8.17 -9.75
C GLY A 206 13.92 8.02 -8.97
N ALA A 207 13.94 8.43 -7.71
CA ALA A 207 12.72 8.56 -6.92
C ALA A 207 12.71 9.89 -6.15
N THR A 208 11.55 10.53 -6.12
CA THR A 208 11.25 11.58 -5.16
C THR A 208 10.33 11.02 -4.10
N VAL A 209 10.76 11.08 -2.85
CA VAL A 209 9.92 10.77 -1.69
C VAL A 209 9.24 12.05 -1.21
N LEU A 210 7.91 12.00 -1.09
CA LEU A 210 7.07 13.07 -0.57
C LEU A 210 6.41 12.63 0.74
N PRO A 211 7.04 12.90 1.90
CA PRO A 211 6.39 12.75 3.19
C PRO A 211 5.24 13.75 3.32
N LEU A 212 4.04 13.25 3.51
CA LEU A 212 2.82 14.02 3.61
C LEU A 212 2.66 14.51 5.04
N SER A 213 2.61 15.83 5.19
CA SER A 213 2.25 16.43 6.47
C SER A 213 0.75 16.24 6.71
N PRO A 214 0.30 15.72 7.87
CA PRO A 214 -1.10 15.83 8.22
C PRO A 214 -1.42 17.33 8.27
N GLY A 215 -2.48 17.76 7.57
CA GLY A 215 -2.92 19.15 7.61
C GLY A 215 -3.05 19.59 9.07
N GLN A 216 -2.62 20.82 9.39
CA GLN A 216 -2.60 21.30 10.78
C GLN A 216 -3.96 21.06 11.47
N PRO A 217 -3.99 20.51 12.71
CA PRO A 217 -5.14 20.74 13.56
C PRO A 217 -5.24 22.25 13.84
N GLU A 218 -6.44 22.80 13.85
CA GLU A 218 -6.78 24.24 13.97
C GLU A 218 -6.21 24.97 15.21
N SER A 219 -5.40 24.32 16.05
CA SER A 219 -4.70 24.95 17.16
C SER A 219 -3.36 25.53 16.72
N GLY A 220 -3.34 26.85 16.49
CA GLY A 220 -2.18 27.65 16.06
C GLY A 220 -0.94 27.61 16.96
N ARG A 221 -0.23 26.48 16.99
CA ARG A 221 1.16 26.41 17.48
C ARG A 221 2.13 26.37 16.30
N PRO A 222 2.94 27.43 16.10
CA PRO A 222 4.09 27.34 15.22
C PRO A 222 5.19 26.63 16.00
N ASN A 223 5.56 25.41 15.59
CA ASN A 223 6.95 24.95 15.49
C ASN A 223 7.04 23.46 15.27
N GLY A 224 7.55 23.13 14.09
CA GLY A 224 8.19 21.86 13.82
C GLY A 224 8.36 21.75 12.32
N GLY A 225 9.60 21.68 11.85
CA GLY A 225 9.87 21.54 10.43
C GLY A 225 9.12 20.34 9.81
N PRO A 226 9.13 20.21 8.48
CA PRO A 226 8.38 19.20 7.71
C PRO A 226 8.56 17.72 8.15
N PHE A 227 9.50 17.45 9.04
CA PHE A 227 9.71 16.14 9.66
C PHE A 227 9.25 16.02 11.13
N ASN A 228 9.01 17.12 11.85
CA ASN A 228 8.62 17.07 13.27
C ASN A 228 7.22 16.46 13.48
N GLY A 229 6.37 16.44 12.46
CA GLY A 229 5.02 15.88 12.55
C GLY A 229 4.93 14.35 12.44
N ASN A 230 5.96 13.65 11.93
CA ASN A 230 5.87 12.20 11.72
C ASN A 230 7.21 11.46 11.94
N PRO A 231 7.50 10.99 13.17
CA PRO A 231 8.70 10.19 13.49
C PRO A 231 8.80 8.84 12.75
N SER A 232 7.68 8.20 12.42
CA SER A 232 7.65 6.90 11.72
C SER A 232 8.06 7.04 10.25
N ALA A 233 7.49 8.02 9.53
CA ALA A 233 7.91 8.31 8.15
C ALA A 233 9.42 8.58 8.04
N ARG A 234 10.00 9.30 9.01
CA ARG A 234 11.46 9.52 9.09
C ARG A 234 12.24 8.23 9.25
N ARG A 235 11.77 7.32 10.11
CA ARG A 235 12.44 6.04 10.37
C ARG A 235 12.39 5.16 9.12
N HIS A 236 11.23 5.02 8.49
CA HIS A 236 11.05 4.26 7.25
C HIS A 236 11.92 4.81 6.13
N LEU A 237 11.94 6.14 5.96
CA LEU A 237 12.79 6.79 4.97
C LEU A 237 14.28 6.59 5.27
N ARG A 238 14.72 6.72 6.52
CA ARG A 238 16.12 6.45 6.88
C ARG A 238 16.54 5.01 6.61
N LYS A 239 15.65 4.06 6.92
CA LYS A 239 15.90 2.63 6.65
C LYS A 239 15.98 2.39 5.15
N PHE A 240 15.02 2.88 4.38
CA PHE A 240 15.04 2.83 2.92
C PHE A 240 16.31 3.47 2.34
N LEU A 241 16.66 4.69 2.74
CA LEU A 241 17.87 5.37 2.28
C LEU A 241 19.16 4.62 2.65
N HIS A 242 19.19 3.95 3.80
CA HIS A 242 20.31 3.12 4.22
C HIS A 242 20.42 1.86 3.36
N GLU A 243 19.31 1.18 3.09
CA GLU A 243 19.22 0.00 2.24
C GLU A 243 19.56 0.34 0.78
N THR A 244 19.13 1.50 0.28
CA THR A 244 19.47 2.02 -1.06
C THR A 244 20.89 2.61 -1.12
N GLY A 245 21.43 3.03 0.01
CA GLY A 245 22.74 3.67 0.16
C GLY A 245 23.93 2.77 -0.20
N CYS A 246 23.68 1.50 -0.53
CA CYS A 246 24.67 0.54 -1.00
C CYS A 246 24.78 0.43 -2.54
N ARG A 247 24.40 1.50 -3.28
CA ARG A 247 24.60 1.77 -4.73
C ARG A 247 23.31 1.51 -5.55
N HIS A 248 22.84 2.50 -6.31
CA HIS A 248 22.43 2.39 -7.74
C HIS A 248 21.41 3.43 -8.26
N PHE A 249 20.76 4.29 -7.43
CA PHE A 249 19.84 5.33 -7.95
C PHE A 249 19.71 6.58 -7.07
N ALA A 250 19.24 7.69 -7.65
CA ALA A 250 19.07 8.97 -6.98
C ALA A 250 17.73 9.05 -6.24
N VAL A 251 17.76 9.42 -4.95
CA VAL A 251 16.56 9.63 -4.14
C VAL A 251 16.53 11.07 -3.63
N ASP A 252 15.55 11.84 -4.08
CA ASP A 252 15.25 13.18 -3.59
C ASP A 252 14.14 13.14 -2.54
N ILE A 253 14.16 14.09 -1.61
CA ILE A 253 13.11 14.26 -0.61
C ILE A 253 12.46 15.63 -0.84
N ARG A 254 11.16 15.63 -1.14
CA ARG A 254 10.36 16.85 -1.25
C ARG A 254 9.48 17.01 -0.03
N LEU A 255 9.53 18.21 0.55
CA LEU A 255 8.78 18.55 1.73
C LEU A 255 7.74 19.59 1.33
N SER A 256 6.48 19.23 1.52
CA SER A 256 5.35 20.09 1.18
C SER A 256 4.50 20.34 2.42
N GLN A 257 3.61 21.33 2.32
CA GLN A 257 2.69 21.74 3.37
C GLN A 257 1.28 21.88 2.78
N GLY A 258 0.26 21.72 3.62
CA GLY A 258 -1.15 21.79 3.21
C GLY A 258 -1.87 20.48 3.44
N ASP A 259 -3.05 20.30 2.83
CA ASP A 259 -3.73 19.01 2.89
C ASP A 259 -2.97 17.95 2.05
N PRO A 260 -2.95 16.67 2.47
CA PRO A 260 -2.18 15.64 1.77
C PRO A 260 -2.54 15.42 0.29
N VAL A 261 -3.82 15.60 -0.09
CA VAL A 261 -4.26 15.42 -1.48
C VAL A 261 -3.73 16.57 -2.35
N GLY A 262 -3.84 17.81 -1.87
CA GLY A 262 -3.29 19.00 -2.50
C GLY A 262 -1.76 18.99 -2.60
N GLN A 263 -1.07 18.43 -1.60
CA GLN A 263 0.39 18.23 -1.67
C GLN A 263 0.80 17.33 -2.84
N ILE A 264 0.14 16.18 -3.02
CA ILE A 264 0.43 15.27 -4.14
C ILE A 264 0.09 15.93 -5.48
N ALA A 265 -1.13 16.46 -5.63
CA ALA A 265 -1.56 17.07 -6.88
C ALA A 265 -0.67 18.26 -7.27
N GLY A 266 -0.30 19.10 -6.29
CA GLY A 266 0.59 20.23 -6.51
C GLY A 266 2.03 19.84 -6.83
N GLU A 267 2.52 18.70 -6.35
CA GLU A 267 3.84 18.19 -6.71
C GLU A 267 3.83 17.60 -8.13
N LEU A 268 2.82 16.79 -8.45
CA LEU A 268 2.64 16.20 -9.78
C LEU A 268 2.46 17.26 -10.89
N ALA A 269 1.78 18.37 -10.58
CA ALA A 269 1.62 19.48 -11.52
C ALA A 269 2.92 20.24 -11.83
N ARG A 270 3.93 20.14 -10.96
CA ARG A 270 5.21 20.85 -11.09
C ARG A 270 6.36 19.98 -11.56
N GLY A 271 6.28 18.67 -11.30
CA GLY A 271 7.35 17.73 -11.56
C GLY A 271 7.12 16.88 -12.80
N GLU A 272 8.22 16.41 -13.37
CA GLU A 272 8.22 15.38 -14.41
C GLU A 272 8.41 14.03 -13.73
N TYR A 273 7.28 13.42 -13.37
CA TYR A 273 7.21 12.07 -12.82
C TYR A 273 6.57 11.14 -13.85
N ASP A 274 7.06 9.91 -13.93
CA ASP A 274 6.51 8.85 -14.80
C ASP A 274 5.61 7.89 -14.02
N LEU A 275 5.79 7.79 -12.71
CA LEU A 275 5.03 6.90 -11.84
C LEU A 275 4.70 7.58 -10.52
N LEU A 276 3.45 7.46 -10.07
CA LEU A 276 3.01 7.81 -8.72
C LEU A 276 2.84 6.52 -7.93
N VAL A 277 3.46 6.43 -6.75
CA VAL A 277 3.36 5.29 -5.84
C VAL A 277 2.75 5.72 -4.52
N MET A 278 1.69 5.05 -4.08
CA MET A 278 1.00 5.37 -2.83
C MET A 278 0.46 4.11 -2.14
N ALA A 279 0.51 4.10 -0.81
CA ALA A 279 -0.23 3.13 -0.01
C ALA A 279 -1.75 3.40 -0.03
N ALA A 280 -2.54 2.33 -0.18
CA ALA A 280 -3.97 2.36 0.12
C ALA A 280 -4.24 1.96 1.57
N GLU A 281 -4.64 2.94 2.38
CA GLU A 281 -5.25 2.66 3.68
C GLU A 281 -6.69 2.19 3.52
N ALA A 282 -7.11 1.29 4.42
CA ALA A 282 -8.45 0.73 4.42
C ALA A 282 -8.89 0.25 3.03
N GLU A 283 -10.03 0.73 2.57
CA GLU A 283 -10.61 0.45 1.25
C GLU A 283 -10.19 1.49 0.21
N GLY A 284 -9.06 2.19 0.37
CA GLY A 284 -8.52 3.08 -0.66
C GLY A 284 -9.19 4.45 -0.79
N ASP A 285 -9.96 4.92 0.20
CA ASP A 285 -10.61 6.25 0.20
C ASP A 285 -9.67 7.41 -0.10
N PHE A 286 -8.48 7.38 0.51
CA PHE A 286 -7.46 8.39 0.28
C PHE A 286 -6.97 8.38 -1.16
N VAL A 287 -6.65 7.19 -1.67
CA VAL A 287 -6.18 6.99 -3.05
C VAL A 287 -7.24 7.45 -4.04
N TRP A 288 -8.51 7.12 -3.81
CA TRP A 288 -9.61 7.58 -4.65
C TRP A 288 -9.71 9.11 -4.70
N ARG A 289 -9.62 9.79 -3.55
CA ARG A 289 -9.59 11.27 -3.50
C ARG A 289 -8.43 11.87 -4.28
N VAL A 290 -7.23 11.26 -4.22
CA VAL A 290 -6.08 11.69 -5.02
C VAL A 290 -6.35 11.49 -6.51
N LEU A 291 -6.83 10.31 -6.92
CA LEU A 291 -7.16 10.02 -8.32
C LEU A 291 -8.20 10.99 -8.87
N SER A 292 -9.29 11.22 -8.14
CA SER A 292 -10.32 12.19 -8.54
C SER A 292 -9.75 13.62 -8.65
N ARG A 293 -8.83 14.01 -7.76
CA ARG A 293 -8.19 15.34 -7.81
C ARG A 293 -7.31 15.50 -9.05
N ILE A 294 -6.43 14.54 -9.32
CA ILE A 294 -5.49 14.63 -10.45
C ILE A 294 -6.21 14.53 -11.80
N GLU A 295 -7.31 13.77 -11.88
CA GLU A 295 -8.14 13.67 -13.08
C GLU A 295 -8.97 14.93 -13.29
N GLY A 296 -9.64 15.43 -12.25
CA GLY A 296 -10.45 16.65 -12.32
C GLY A 296 -9.65 17.89 -12.72
N GLU A 297 -8.39 17.96 -12.30
CA GLU A 297 -7.50 19.09 -12.63
C GLU A 297 -6.60 18.86 -13.84
N GLN A 298 -6.61 17.65 -14.41
CA GLN A 298 -5.65 17.24 -15.45
C GLN A 298 -4.20 17.51 -15.06
N ALA A 299 -3.89 17.46 -13.75
CA ALA A 299 -2.59 17.85 -13.21
C ALA A 299 -1.45 16.93 -13.68
N TRP A 300 -1.78 15.69 -14.06
CA TRP A 300 -0.81 14.67 -14.44
C TRP A 300 -1.47 13.60 -15.32
N PRO A 301 -1.73 13.92 -16.61
CA PRO A 301 -2.46 13.05 -17.51
C PRO A 301 -1.57 11.92 -18.04
N GLY A 302 -2.17 10.78 -18.36
CA GLY A 302 -1.48 9.72 -19.11
C GLY A 302 -0.53 8.83 -18.31
N ARG A 303 -0.13 9.22 -17.09
CA ARG A 303 0.91 8.51 -16.35
C ARG A 303 0.38 7.50 -15.33
N PRO A 304 1.02 6.34 -15.18
CA PRO A 304 0.53 5.25 -14.33
C PRO A 304 0.56 5.56 -12.84
N VAL A 305 -0.32 4.89 -12.08
CA VAL A 305 -0.38 4.99 -10.61
C VAL A 305 -0.26 3.60 -10.00
N LEU A 306 0.76 3.37 -9.19
CA LEU A 306 0.93 2.15 -8.40
C LEU A 306 0.32 2.34 -7.00
N ILE A 307 -0.68 1.55 -6.70
CA ILE A 307 -1.39 1.51 -5.43
C ILE A 307 -0.93 0.28 -4.65
N VAL A 308 -0.33 0.54 -3.49
CA VAL A 308 0.23 -0.47 -2.60
C VAL A 308 -0.79 -0.89 -1.56
N LYS A 309 -1.30 -2.11 -1.67
CA LYS A 309 -2.32 -2.69 -0.78
C LYS A 309 -1.79 -3.83 0.09
N PRO A 310 -2.35 -4.04 1.29
CA PRO A 310 -2.17 -5.31 1.98
C PRO A 310 -2.77 -6.40 1.09
N PRO A 311 -2.06 -7.50 0.83
CA PRO A 311 -2.67 -8.69 0.26
C PRO A 311 -3.70 -9.21 1.27
N VAL A 312 -4.99 -9.16 0.95
CA VAL A 312 -6.05 -9.67 1.82
C VAL A 312 -6.67 -10.89 1.16
N ASN A 313 -6.66 -12.01 1.86
CA ASN A 313 -7.43 -13.18 1.46
C ASN A 313 -8.90 -12.88 1.77
N TYR A 314 -9.69 -12.60 0.73
CA TYR A 314 -11.12 -12.83 0.86
C TYR A 314 -11.31 -14.33 0.63
N GLU A 315 -11.41 -15.11 1.70
CA GLU A 315 -12.22 -16.31 1.58
C GLU A 315 -13.64 -15.80 1.29
N PRO A 316 -14.25 -16.12 0.14
CA PRO A 316 -15.67 -15.91 -0.02
C PRO A 316 -16.31 -16.80 1.03
N GLY A 317 -16.67 -16.22 2.17
CA GLY A 317 -17.47 -16.90 3.17
C GLY A 317 -18.61 -17.58 2.45
N ILE A 318 -18.74 -18.89 2.68
CA ILE A 318 -19.91 -19.66 2.29
C ILE A 318 -21.10 -18.88 2.85
N ARG A 319 -21.77 -18.13 1.97
CA ARG A 319 -23.07 -17.56 2.26
C ARG A 319 -24.00 -18.76 2.24
N ASP A 320 -24.32 -19.27 3.42
CA ASP A 320 -25.59 -19.97 3.63
C ASP A 320 -26.76 -19.01 3.37
#